data_AF-A0A7S4JCU6-F1
#
_entry.id   AF-A0A7S4JCU6-F1
#
_cell.length_a   1.000
_cell.length_b   1.000
_cell.length_c   1.000
_cell.angle_alpha   90.00
_cell.angle_beta   90.00
_cell.angle_gamma   90.00
#
_symmetry.space_group_name_H-M   'P 1'
#
loop_
_entity.id
_entity.type
_entity.pdbx_description
1 polymer ?
#
loop_
_entity_poly.entity_id
_entity_poly.type
_entity_poly.pdbx_seq_one_letter_code
_entity_poly.pdbx_strand_id
1 'polypeptide(L)'
;RDSSLQLMMIGSGAVWPLLRCILNYDPTMEDAGNTADRAESSGAQSQSDSNDRARLAARALGMMCGVTRGKLQTPSNPALYAAMKILLTDPIAIALRNARPAGLLRTLNGPDVETPTLVWNSKMRGELMAFLGGMERGRDEGGFRTAEEELGMATTSFGYSNLADEVIVGGVYVRIFVNMGGGREAIREIHDPSAFCRALLQFI
;
A
#
# COMPACT_ATOMS: atom_id res chain seq x y z
N ARG A 1 -15.00 -14.69 12.35
CA ARG A 1 -14.44 -13.78 11.31
C ARG A 1 -15.49 -13.74 10.21
N ASP A 2 -16.04 -12.57 9.93
CA ASP A 2 -17.30 -12.41 9.22
C ASP A 2 -17.08 -11.53 7.97
N SER A 3 -17.41 -12.06 6.79
CA SER A 3 -17.34 -11.34 5.52
C SER A 3 -18.29 -10.14 5.49
N SER A 4 -19.41 -10.23 6.21
CA SER A 4 -20.39 -9.15 6.34
C SER A 4 -19.76 -7.94 7.02
N LEU A 5 -18.91 -8.14 8.03
CA LEU A 5 -18.18 -7.06 8.68
C LEU A 5 -17.20 -6.37 7.73
N GLN A 6 -16.48 -7.13 6.90
CA GLN A 6 -15.57 -6.55 5.90
C GLN A 6 -16.35 -5.67 4.91
N LEU A 7 -17.50 -6.13 4.44
CA LEU A 7 -18.38 -5.36 3.56
C LEU A 7 -18.95 -4.13 4.26
N MET A 8 -19.32 -4.23 5.53
CA MET A 8 -19.79 -3.09 6.33
C MET A 8 -18.70 -2.02 6.49
N MET A 9 -17.46 -2.41 6.77
CA MET A 9 -16.35 -1.47 6.87
C MET A 9 -16.02 -0.80 5.53
N ILE A 10 -16.19 -1.52 4.41
CA ILE A 10 -16.04 -0.92 3.08
C ILE A 10 -17.18 0.05 2.83
N GLY A 11 -18.43 -0.37 2.99
CA GLY A 11 -19.59 0.49 2.75
C GLY A 11 -19.70 1.69 3.69
N SER A 12 -19.08 1.62 4.88
CA SER A 12 -18.90 2.77 5.78
C SER A 12 -17.70 3.64 5.42
N GLY A 13 -16.94 3.32 4.37
CA GLY A 13 -15.82 4.11 3.85
C GLY A 13 -14.60 4.11 4.75
N ALA A 14 -14.49 3.15 5.68
CA ALA A 14 -13.37 3.07 6.60
C ALA A 14 -12.03 2.86 5.87
N VAL A 15 -12.06 2.39 4.62
CA VAL A 15 -10.87 2.17 3.79
C VAL A 15 -10.03 3.45 3.63
N TRP A 16 -10.65 4.61 3.42
CA TRP A 16 -9.91 5.85 3.10
C TRP A 16 -9.17 6.43 4.30
N PRO A 17 -9.81 6.61 5.46
CA PRO A 17 -9.10 7.06 6.65
C PRO A 17 -8.02 6.06 7.08
N LEU A 18 -8.24 4.75 6.91
CA LEU A 18 -7.21 3.75 7.20
C LEU A 18 -5.99 3.89 6.30
N LEU A 19 -6.18 4.08 4.99
CA LEU A 19 -5.08 4.37 4.06
C LEU A 19 -4.35 5.67 4.44
N ARG A 20 -5.10 6.74 4.75
CA ARG A 20 -4.51 8.00 5.21
C ARG A 20 -3.66 7.81 6.47
N CYS A 21 -4.13 7.03 7.45
CA CYS A 21 -3.36 6.73 8.65
C CYS A 21 -2.01 6.07 8.34
N ILE A 22 -1.97 5.11 7.42
CA ILE A 22 -0.75 4.40 7.03
C ILE A 22 0.22 5.35 6.32
N LEU A 23 -0.29 6.27 5.51
CA LEU A 23 0.49 7.28 4.78
C LEU A 23 0.88 8.49 5.65
N ASN A 24 0.47 8.54 6.91
CA ASN A 24 0.88 9.57 7.88
C ASN A 24 1.89 9.03 8.90
N TYR A 25 2.43 7.85 8.64
CA TYR A 25 3.46 7.25 9.50
C TYR A 25 4.78 8.01 9.41
N ASP A 26 5.42 8.19 10.56
CA ASP A 26 6.72 8.85 10.68
C ASP A 26 7.80 7.81 11.07
N PRO A 27 8.69 7.43 10.13
CA PRO A 27 9.71 6.42 10.39
C PRO A 27 10.84 6.91 11.33
N THR A 28 11.05 8.22 11.47
CA THR A 28 12.20 8.78 12.21
C THR A 28 12.15 8.48 13.71
N MET A 29 10.95 8.29 14.26
CA MET A 29 10.73 7.98 15.67
C MET A 29 11.05 6.51 16.03
N GLU A 30 11.00 5.57 15.07
CA GLU A 30 11.46 4.20 15.32
C GLU A 30 12.98 4.15 15.45
N ASP A 31 13.69 4.89 14.60
CA ASP A 31 15.15 4.94 14.62
C ASP A 31 15.67 5.67 15.87
N ALA A 32 14.96 6.71 16.32
CA ALA A 32 15.23 7.40 17.58
C ALA A 32 14.91 6.55 18.82
N GLY A 33 13.97 5.59 18.73
CA GLY A 33 13.63 4.67 19.83
C GLY A 33 14.74 3.69 20.22
N ASN A 34 15.77 3.55 19.39
CA ASN A 34 17.00 2.80 19.70
C ASN A 34 18.04 3.66 20.45
N THR A 35 17.84 4.97 20.55
CA THR A 35 18.66 5.89 21.35
C THR A 35 17.88 6.28 22.61
N ALA A 36 18.48 6.10 23.79
CA ALA A 36 17.81 6.08 25.10
C ALA A 36 17.22 7.43 25.60
N ASP A 37 17.14 8.47 24.77
CA ASP A 37 16.77 9.81 25.19
C ASP A 37 15.34 10.16 24.75
N ARG A 38 14.35 9.74 25.56
CA ARG A 38 12.97 10.25 25.44
C ARG A 38 12.89 11.61 26.13
N ALA A 39 12.88 12.68 25.34
CA ALA A 39 12.33 13.95 25.80
C ALA A 39 10.80 13.83 25.82
N GLU A 40 10.23 13.74 27.02
CA GLU A 40 8.78 13.71 27.32
C GLU A 40 8.13 15.06 26.99
N SER A 41 8.06 15.40 25.71
CA SER A 41 7.28 16.52 25.21
C SER A 41 5.91 16.04 24.70
N SER A 42 4.87 16.83 24.90
CA SER A 42 3.49 16.52 24.46
C SER A 42 3.39 16.22 22.95
N GLY A 43 4.27 16.82 22.14
CA GLY A 43 4.39 16.54 20.70
C GLY A 43 4.90 15.13 20.38
N ALA A 44 5.88 14.62 21.14
CA ALA A 44 6.42 13.27 20.96
C ALA A 44 5.38 12.19 21.28
N GLN A 45 4.52 12.42 22.28
CA GLN A 45 3.43 11.51 22.62
C GLN A 45 2.38 11.42 21.50
N SER A 46 1.95 12.57 20.95
CA SER A 46 0.98 12.61 19.84
C SER A 46 1.47 11.86 18.59
N GLN A 47 2.77 11.96 18.30
CA GLN A 47 3.38 11.29 17.15
C GLN A 47 3.53 9.78 17.36
N SER A 48 3.86 9.33 18.57
CA SER A 48 3.86 7.91 18.94
C SER A 48 2.48 7.29 18.73
N ASP A 49 1.42 7.97 19.18
CA ASP A 49 0.04 7.51 19.04
C ASP A 49 -0.38 7.41 17.56
N SER A 50 0.07 8.36 16.73
CA SER A 50 -0.16 8.33 15.27
C SER A 50 0.48 7.10 14.62
N ASN A 51 1.73 6.79 15.00
CA ASN A 51 2.45 5.63 14.50
C ASN A 51 1.78 4.31 14.93
N ASP A 52 1.28 4.22 16.15
CA ASP A 52 0.53 3.05 16.61
C ASP A 52 -0.79 2.89 15.84
N ARG A 53 -1.50 3.99 15.57
CA ARG A 53 -2.69 3.99 14.71
C ARG A 53 -2.36 3.51 13.29
N ALA A 54 -1.25 3.95 12.71
CA ALA A 54 -0.82 3.51 11.39
C ALA A 54 -0.53 1.99 11.35
N ARG A 55 0.10 1.43 12.38
CA ARG A 55 0.33 -0.02 12.49
C ARG A 55 -0.98 -0.81 12.61
N LEU A 56 -1.92 -0.31 13.41
CA LEU A 56 -3.24 -0.92 13.53
C LEU A 56 -4.03 -0.81 12.22
N ALA A 57 -3.96 0.34 11.54
CA ALA A 57 -4.64 0.56 10.27
C ALA A 57 -4.11 -0.37 9.16
N ALA A 58 -2.79 -0.56 9.07
CA ALA A 58 -2.19 -1.51 8.14
C ALA A 58 -2.66 -2.94 8.38
N ARG A 59 -2.76 -3.36 9.65
CA ARG A 59 -3.31 -4.68 10.01
C ARG A 59 -4.79 -4.77 9.67
N ALA A 60 -5.57 -3.73 9.96
CA ALA A 60 -6.99 -3.67 9.65
C ALA A 60 -7.22 -3.81 8.13
N LEU A 61 -6.49 -3.07 7.29
CA LEU A 61 -6.57 -3.20 5.84
C LEU A 61 -6.19 -4.60 5.35
N GLY A 62 -5.11 -5.19 5.87
CA GLY A 62 -4.74 -6.56 5.54
C GLY A 62 -5.83 -7.58 5.90
N MET A 63 -6.50 -7.39 7.03
CA MET A 63 -7.66 -8.19 7.44
C MET A 63 -8.91 -7.89 6.60
N MET A 64 -9.14 -6.65 6.19
CA MET A 64 -10.28 -6.32 5.32
C MET A 64 -10.10 -6.91 3.92
N CYS A 65 -8.87 -6.95 3.40
CA CYS A 65 -8.53 -7.58 2.12
C CYS A 65 -8.57 -9.11 2.18
N GLY A 66 -8.47 -9.71 3.38
CA GLY A 66 -8.43 -11.16 3.52
C GLY A 66 -7.08 -11.79 3.13
N VAL A 67 -5.98 -11.03 3.21
CA VAL A 67 -4.64 -11.49 2.79
C VAL A 67 -3.71 -11.85 3.94
N THR A 68 -4.11 -11.53 5.17
CA THR A 68 -3.38 -11.87 6.40
C THR A 68 -3.39 -13.38 6.66
N ARG A 69 -2.37 -13.87 7.36
CA ARG A 69 -2.20 -15.30 7.69
C ARG A 69 -2.23 -15.55 9.20
N GLY A 70 -2.48 -16.80 9.60
CA GLY A 70 -2.46 -17.25 11.00
C GLY A 70 -3.54 -16.62 11.87
N LYS A 71 -3.16 -16.08 13.04
CA LYS A 71 -4.08 -15.50 14.03
C LYS A 71 -4.87 -14.27 13.53
N LEU A 72 -4.44 -13.64 12.44
CA LEU A 72 -5.11 -12.49 11.84
C LEU A 72 -5.81 -12.81 10.51
N GLN A 73 -5.78 -14.05 10.02
CA GLN A 73 -6.46 -14.42 8.76
C GLN A 73 -7.93 -14.00 8.75
N THR A 74 -8.52 -13.82 7.59
CA THR A 74 -9.92 -13.35 7.43
C THR A 74 -10.44 -13.88 6.10
N PRO A 75 -11.76 -13.89 5.85
CA PRO A 75 -12.29 -14.26 4.54
C PRO A 75 -11.66 -13.41 3.42
N SER A 76 -11.41 -14.02 2.27
CA SER A 76 -10.82 -13.32 1.13
C SER A 76 -11.78 -12.26 0.59
N ASN A 77 -11.27 -11.05 0.35
CA ASN A 77 -12.00 -9.98 -0.31
C ASN A 77 -11.24 -9.52 -1.57
N PRO A 78 -11.47 -10.18 -2.72
CA PRO A 78 -10.72 -9.90 -3.94
C PRO A 78 -10.99 -8.51 -4.50
N ALA A 79 -12.20 -7.95 -4.31
CA ALA A 79 -12.54 -6.61 -4.80
C ALA A 79 -11.73 -5.53 -4.07
N LEU A 80 -11.68 -5.57 -2.73
CA LEU A 80 -10.87 -4.64 -1.96
C LEU A 80 -9.38 -4.85 -2.24
N TYR A 81 -8.92 -6.10 -2.33
CA TYR A 81 -7.51 -6.36 -2.60
C TYR A 81 -7.11 -5.83 -3.99
N ALA A 82 -7.93 -6.00 -5.03
CA ALA A 82 -7.69 -5.42 -6.34
C ALA A 82 -7.58 -3.89 -6.28
N ALA A 83 -8.47 -3.22 -5.54
CA ALA A 83 -8.37 -1.77 -5.31
C ALA A 83 -7.05 -1.40 -4.60
N MET A 84 -6.62 -2.17 -3.58
CA MET A 84 -5.34 -1.94 -2.92
C MET A 84 -4.13 -2.15 -3.84
N LYS A 85 -4.18 -3.11 -4.76
CA LYS A 85 -3.11 -3.32 -5.76
C LYS A 85 -2.96 -2.11 -6.69
N ILE A 86 -4.03 -1.37 -6.95
CA ILE A 86 -4.00 -0.14 -7.74
C ILE A 86 -3.49 1.02 -6.87
N LEU A 87 -4.12 1.23 -5.71
CA LEU A 87 -3.83 2.37 -4.82
C LEU A 87 -2.49 2.29 -4.10
N LEU A 88 -1.95 1.11 -3.84
CA LEU A 88 -0.64 0.95 -3.18
C LEU A 88 0.42 0.48 -4.17
N THR A 89 0.07 0.13 -5.41
CA THR A 89 0.83 -0.78 -6.29
C THR A 89 0.84 -2.22 -5.77
N ASP A 90 0.97 -3.19 -6.68
CA ASP A 90 1.00 -4.63 -6.38
C ASP A 90 2.03 -5.02 -5.28
N PRO A 91 3.34 -4.69 -5.41
CA PRO A 91 4.35 -5.12 -4.44
C PRO A 91 4.06 -4.63 -3.00
N ILE A 92 3.53 -3.42 -2.86
CA ILE A 92 3.20 -2.84 -1.55
C ILE A 92 1.90 -3.46 -1.01
N ALA A 93 0.88 -3.67 -1.86
CA ALA A 93 -0.35 -4.34 -1.45
C ALA A 93 -0.09 -5.77 -0.93
N ILE A 94 0.84 -6.50 -1.54
CA ILE A 94 1.28 -7.83 -1.07
C ILE A 94 1.80 -7.75 0.38
N ALA A 95 2.49 -6.67 0.76
CA ALA A 95 3.05 -6.50 2.10
C ALA A 95 1.98 -6.36 3.20
N LEU A 96 0.70 -6.09 2.86
CA LEU A 96 -0.43 -6.10 3.81
C LEU A 96 -0.66 -7.48 4.46
N ARG A 97 -0.14 -8.57 3.86
CA ARG A 97 -0.22 -9.92 4.43
C ARG A 97 0.61 -10.08 5.71
N ASN A 98 1.57 -9.19 5.94
CA ASN A 98 2.56 -9.31 7.01
C ASN A 98 1.95 -8.88 8.36
N ALA A 99 2.05 -9.73 9.38
CA ALA A 99 1.53 -9.42 10.72
C ALA A 99 2.22 -8.22 11.39
N ARG A 100 3.46 -7.93 10.99
CA ARG A 100 4.24 -6.76 11.41
C ARG A 100 4.39 -5.82 10.22
N PRO A 101 3.64 -4.71 10.17
CA PRO A 101 3.59 -3.83 8.99
C PRO A 101 4.76 -2.82 8.92
N ALA A 102 5.81 -2.95 9.74
CA ALA A 102 6.87 -1.94 9.81
C ALA A 102 7.60 -1.75 8.46
N GLY A 103 7.88 -2.84 7.73
CA GLY A 103 8.47 -2.76 6.39
C GLY A 103 7.58 -2.00 5.40
N LEU A 104 6.28 -2.34 5.36
CA LEU A 104 5.27 -1.65 4.54
C LEU A 104 5.22 -0.15 4.86
N LEU A 105 5.15 0.20 6.15
CA LEU A 105 5.06 1.58 6.60
C LEU A 105 6.32 2.38 6.24
N ARG A 106 7.51 1.78 6.36
CA ARG A 106 8.76 2.41 5.93
C ARG A 106 8.85 2.57 4.42
N THR A 107 8.41 1.59 3.63
CA THR A 107 8.36 1.75 2.17
C THR A 107 7.45 2.90 1.76
N LEU A 108 6.27 3.00 2.37
CA LEU A 108 5.29 4.04 2.03
C LEU A 108 5.74 5.45 2.45
N ASN A 109 6.49 5.57 3.54
CA ASN A 109 6.78 6.85 4.18
C ASN A 109 8.27 7.23 4.22
N GLY A 110 9.14 6.38 3.69
CA GLY A 110 10.58 6.56 3.63
C GLY A 110 11.05 7.25 2.34
N PRO A 111 12.34 7.10 2.00
CA PRO A 111 12.90 7.66 0.78
C PRO A 111 12.32 6.98 -0.48
N ASP A 112 12.52 7.64 -1.62
CA ASP A 112 12.10 7.12 -2.92
C ASP A 112 12.79 5.77 -3.22
N VAL A 113 12.02 4.82 -3.74
CA VAL A 113 12.47 3.47 -4.08
C VAL A 113 12.17 3.19 -5.55
N GLU A 114 13.20 2.82 -6.29
CA GLU A 114 13.10 2.31 -7.66
C GLU A 114 13.90 1.02 -7.79
N THR A 115 13.19 -0.10 -7.89
CA THR A 115 13.73 -1.42 -8.22
C THR A 115 12.95 -1.99 -9.40
N PRO A 116 13.43 -3.07 -10.05
CA PRO A 116 12.73 -3.68 -11.17
C PRO A 116 11.30 -4.12 -10.83
N THR A 117 10.96 -4.32 -9.56
CA THR A 117 9.65 -4.81 -9.12
C THR A 117 8.86 -3.82 -8.26
N LEU A 118 9.47 -2.70 -7.84
CA LEU A 118 8.85 -1.71 -6.98
C LEU A 118 9.28 -0.30 -7.36
N VAL A 119 8.30 0.54 -7.68
CA VAL A 119 8.48 1.98 -7.85
C VAL A 119 7.56 2.67 -6.87
N TRP A 120 8.13 3.45 -5.97
CA TRP A 120 7.38 4.28 -5.03
C TRP A 120 8.19 5.53 -4.68
N ASN A 121 7.57 6.70 -4.81
CA ASN A 121 8.23 7.96 -4.49
C ASN A 121 7.29 8.95 -3.82
N SER A 122 7.87 10.03 -3.30
CA SER A 122 7.17 11.13 -2.64
C SER A 122 6.06 11.74 -3.49
N LYS A 123 6.22 11.84 -4.82
CA LYS A 123 5.18 12.33 -5.73
C LYS A 123 3.99 11.38 -5.80
N MET A 124 4.22 10.06 -5.94
CA MET A 124 3.17 9.04 -5.91
C MET A 124 2.42 9.04 -4.58
N ARG A 125 3.13 9.16 -3.45
CA ARG A 125 2.49 9.34 -2.13
C ARG A 125 1.59 10.58 -2.10
N GLY A 126 2.05 11.69 -2.67
CA GLY A 126 1.28 12.94 -2.79
C GLY A 126 0.00 12.78 -3.63
N GLU A 127 0.11 12.12 -4.79
CA GLU A 127 -1.05 11.83 -5.67
C GLU A 127 -2.09 10.96 -4.95
N LEU A 128 -1.64 9.92 -4.25
CA LEU A 128 -2.53 9.08 -3.45
C LEU A 128 -3.19 9.86 -2.31
N MET A 129 -2.43 10.69 -1.58
CA MET A 129 -2.98 11.54 -0.51
C MET A 129 -4.04 12.53 -1.02
N ALA A 130 -3.81 13.10 -2.21
CA ALA A 130 -4.77 14.00 -2.86
C ALA A 130 -6.04 13.25 -3.26
N PHE A 131 -5.91 12.07 -3.85
CA PHE A 131 -7.03 11.19 -4.19
C PHE A 131 -7.85 10.83 -2.95
N LEU A 132 -7.21 10.38 -1.87
CA LEU A 132 -7.88 10.07 -0.60
C LEU A 132 -8.62 11.28 -0.02
N GLY A 133 -8.05 12.47 -0.15
CA GLY A 133 -8.74 13.71 0.25
C GLY A 133 -9.99 13.99 -0.57
N GLY A 134 -9.99 13.64 -1.86
CA GLY A 134 -11.18 13.70 -2.70
C GLY A 134 -12.25 12.69 -2.27
N MET A 135 -11.85 11.44 -2.01
CA MET A 135 -12.77 10.38 -1.57
C MET A 135 -13.44 10.71 -0.24
N GLU A 136 -12.68 11.25 0.72
CA GLU A 136 -13.19 11.62 2.04
C GLU A 136 -14.13 12.83 1.98
N ARG A 137 -13.80 13.87 1.18
CA ARG A 137 -14.65 15.07 1.04
C ARG A 137 -15.91 14.82 0.21
N GLY A 138 -15.85 13.93 -0.76
CA GLY A 138 -16.99 13.55 -1.62
C GLY A 138 -17.96 12.57 -0.97
N ARG A 139 -17.87 12.38 0.35
CA ARG A 139 -18.64 11.42 1.10
C ARG A 139 -19.68 12.13 1.94
N ASP A 140 -20.93 11.71 1.81
CA ASP A 140 -22.02 12.25 2.61
C ASP A 140 -21.91 11.73 4.05
N GLU A 141 -22.15 12.60 5.03
CA GLU A 141 -22.10 12.23 6.44
C GLU A 141 -23.14 11.14 6.74
N GLY A 142 -22.67 9.92 7.05
CA GLY A 142 -23.52 8.78 7.43
C GLY A 142 -24.02 7.89 6.29
N GLY A 143 -23.63 8.15 5.04
CA GLY A 143 -24.00 7.32 3.90
C GLY A 143 -23.30 5.95 3.89
N PHE A 144 -24.08 4.87 3.82
CA PHE A 144 -23.56 3.54 3.52
C PHE A 144 -23.63 3.31 2.01
N ARG A 145 -22.51 2.94 1.38
CA ARG A 145 -22.44 2.59 -0.04
C ARG A 145 -22.19 1.11 -0.22
N THR A 146 -22.51 0.56 -1.39
CA THR A 146 -22.07 -0.79 -1.73
C THR A 146 -20.54 -0.82 -1.90
N ALA A 147 -19.93 -2.01 -1.81
CA ALA A 147 -18.49 -2.14 -2.02
C ALA A 147 -18.06 -1.73 -3.44
N GLU A 148 -18.94 -1.93 -4.43
CA GLU A 148 -18.71 -1.53 -5.82
C GLU A 148 -18.70 0.00 -5.96
N GLU A 149 -19.69 0.68 -5.41
CA GLU A 149 -19.76 2.15 -5.43
C GLU A 149 -18.59 2.78 -4.67
N GLU A 150 -18.23 2.20 -3.52
CA GLU A 150 -17.12 2.73 -2.72
C GLU A 150 -15.80 2.57 -3.45
N LEU A 151 -15.49 1.37 -3.97
CA LEU A 151 -14.19 1.06 -4.56
C LEU A 151 -14.08 1.44 -6.04
N GLY A 152 -15.19 1.67 -6.73
CA GLY A 152 -15.25 1.89 -8.18
C GLY A 152 -14.35 3.04 -8.64
N MET A 153 -14.38 4.19 -7.96
CA MET A 153 -13.53 5.32 -8.34
C MET A 153 -12.02 5.00 -8.24
N ALA A 154 -11.63 4.20 -7.24
CA ALA A 154 -10.25 3.79 -7.07
C ALA A 154 -9.79 2.83 -8.17
N THR A 155 -10.69 1.98 -8.69
CA THR A 155 -10.35 1.01 -9.73
C THR A 155 -10.47 1.56 -11.14
N THR A 156 -11.31 2.57 -11.39
CA THR A 156 -11.56 3.10 -12.74
C THR A 156 -10.83 4.40 -13.05
N SER A 157 -10.57 5.24 -12.04
CA SER A 157 -10.20 6.65 -12.26
C SER A 157 -8.87 7.05 -11.64
N PHE A 158 -8.27 6.19 -10.82
CA PHE A 158 -6.97 6.47 -10.21
C PHE A 158 -5.83 5.81 -11.00
N GLY A 159 -4.78 6.57 -11.25
CA GLY A 159 -3.55 6.10 -11.87
C GLY A 159 -2.40 7.06 -11.56
N TYR A 160 -1.20 6.50 -11.40
CA TYR A 160 -0.01 7.29 -11.08
C TYR A 160 0.58 7.92 -12.34
N SER A 161 0.83 9.23 -12.31
CA SER A 161 1.45 9.90 -13.44
C SER A 161 2.88 9.39 -13.70
N ASN A 162 3.59 9.01 -12.62
CA ASN A 162 4.92 8.42 -12.70
C ASN A 162 4.97 7.05 -13.37
N LEU A 163 3.87 6.31 -13.41
CA LEU A 163 3.82 4.97 -14.00
C LEU A 163 3.12 4.96 -15.37
N ALA A 164 2.59 6.11 -15.82
CA ALA A 164 1.79 6.19 -17.04
C ALA A 164 2.58 5.81 -18.31
N ASP A 165 3.86 6.17 -18.36
CA ASP A 165 4.76 5.90 -19.48
C ASP A 165 5.66 4.68 -19.25
N GLU A 166 5.48 3.94 -18.14
CA GLU A 166 6.31 2.78 -17.81
C GLU A 166 5.85 1.52 -18.53
N VAL A 167 6.80 0.79 -19.11
CA VAL A 167 6.56 -0.52 -19.69
C VAL A 167 6.75 -1.59 -18.62
N ILE A 168 5.65 -2.24 -18.24
CA ILE A 168 5.62 -3.28 -17.21
C ILE A 168 5.36 -4.64 -17.87
N VAL A 169 6.32 -5.55 -17.76
CA VAL A 169 6.21 -6.91 -18.31
C VAL A 169 6.29 -7.92 -17.18
N GLY A 170 5.23 -8.71 -16.98
CA GLY A 170 5.20 -9.71 -15.90
C GLY A 170 5.38 -9.12 -14.50
N GLY A 171 5.02 -7.85 -14.29
CA GLY A 171 5.23 -7.12 -13.03
C GLY A 171 6.63 -6.51 -12.87
N VAL A 172 7.42 -6.45 -13.95
CA VAL A 172 8.77 -5.89 -13.94
C VAL A 172 8.82 -4.60 -14.78
N TYR A 173 9.35 -3.53 -14.20
CA TYR A 173 9.63 -2.26 -14.86
C TYR A 173 10.86 -2.40 -15.76
N VAL A 174 10.63 -2.49 -17.08
CA VAL A 174 11.67 -2.84 -18.05
C VAL A 174 12.80 -1.82 -18.07
N ARG A 175 12.47 -0.51 -17.98
CA ARG A 175 13.46 0.58 -17.91
C ARG A 175 14.44 0.37 -16.76
N ILE A 176 13.92 0.11 -15.56
CA ILE A 176 14.75 -0.05 -14.35
C ILE A 176 15.57 -1.35 -14.44
N PHE A 177 14.96 -2.44 -14.90
CA PHE A 177 15.65 -3.71 -15.13
C PHE A 177 16.85 -3.56 -16.08
N VAL A 178 16.67 -2.86 -17.20
CA VAL A 178 17.73 -2.60 -18.19
C VAL A 178 18.80 -1.67 -17.62
N ASN A 179 18.41 -0.60 -16.89
CA ASN A 179 19.36 0.33 -16.27
C ASN A 179 20.24 -0.32 -15.21
N MET A 180 19.77 -1.37 -14.53
CA MET A 180 20.58 -2.21 -13.63
C MET A 180 21.46 -3.23 -14.38
N GLY A 181 21.62 -3.08 -15.69
CA GLY A 181 22.45 -3.93 -16.55
C GLY A 181 21.80 -5.26 -16.95
N GLY A 182 20.52 -5.49 -16.64
CA GLY A 182 19.78 -6.71 -17.00
C GLY A 182 20.38 -8.02 -16.46
N GLY A 183 21.34 -7.91 -15.55
CA GLY A 183 22.19 -9.01 -15.10
C GLY A 183 21.69 -9.67 -13.82
N ARG A 184 22.60 -10.38 -13.15
CA ARG A 184 22.31 -11.12 -11.91
C ARG A 184 21.73 -10.26 -10.79
N GLU A 185 22.13 -8.99 -10.70
CA GLU A 185 21.64 -8.08 -9.66
C GLU A 185 20.17 -7.70 -9.90
N ALA A 186 19.81 -7.32 -11.12
CA ALA A 186 18.42 -7.03 -11.48
C ALA A 186 17.50 -8.26 -11.33
N ILE A 187 17.99 -9.45 -11.69
CA ILE A 187 17.24 -10.71 -11.57
C ILE A 187 16.97 -11.08 -10.09
N ARG A 188 17.87 -10.73 -9.16
CA ARG A 188 17.68 -11.02 -7.71
C ARG A 188 16.49 -10.28 -7.11
N GLU A 189 16.13 -9.13 -7.67
CA GLU A 189 14.96 -8.34 -7.26
C GLU A 189 13.63 -8.92 -7.78
N ILE A 190 13.68 -9.90 -8.70
CA ILE A 190 12.51 -10.52 -9.30
C ILE A 190 12.18 -11.82 -8.55
N HIS A 191 11.00 -11.86 -7.92
CA HIS A 191 10.56 -13.03 -7.14
C HIS A 191 10.36 -14.29 -8.00
N ASP A 192 9.83 -14.14 -9.22
CA ASP A 192 9.68 -15.24 -10.18
C ASP A 192 10.30 -14.88 -11.54
N PRO A 193 11.62 -15.10 -11.70
CA PRO A 193 12.31 -14.82 -12.97
C PRO A 193 11.76 -15.66 -14.13
N SER A 194 11.21 -16.85 -13.86
CA SER A 194 10.66 -17.71 -14.90
C SER A 194 9.35 -17.15 -15.46
N ALA A 195 8.48 -16.63 -14.59
CA ALA A 195 7.28 -15.93 -15.02
C ALA A 195 7.62 -14.66 -15.81
N PHE A 196 8.61 -13.90 -15.36
CA PHE A 196 9.10 -12.74 -16.11
C PHE A 196 9.60 -13.13 -17.49
N CYS A 197 10.45 -14.16 -17.62
CA CYS A 197 10.93 -14.64 -18.93
C CYS A 197 9.78 -15.07 -19.84
N ARG A 198 8.78 -15.79 -19.33
CA ARG A 198 7.60 -16.18 -20.12
C ARG A 198 6.80 -14.96 -20.59
N ALA A 199 6.57 -13.99 -19.71
CA ALA A 199 5.87 -12.76 -20.06
C ALA A 199 6.66 -11.94 -21.09
N LEU A 200 7.99 -11.90 -20.98
CA LEU A 200 8.87 -11.21 -21.92
C LEU A 200 8.82 -11.85 -23.31
N LEU A 201 8.86 -13.19 -23.39
CA LEU A 201 8.71 -13.91 -24.66
C LEU A 201 7.33 -13.73 -25.31
N GLN A 202 6.29 -13.41 -24.53
CA GLN A 202 4.95 -13.12 -25.07
C GLN A 202 4.80 -11.65 -25.49
N PHE A 203 5.67 -10.77 -24.99
CA PHE A 203 5.64 -9.33 -25.27
C PHE A 203 6.40 -8.97 -26.55
N ILE A 204 7.40 -9.77 -26.91
CA ILE A 204 8.21 -9.64 -28.15
C ILE A 204 7.50 -10.36 -29.29
#